data_AF-A0A244E5E5-F1
#
_entry.id   AF-A0A244E5E5-F1
#
_cell.length_a   1.000
_cell.length_b   1.000
_cell.length_c   1.000
_cell.angle_alpha   90.00
_cell.angle_beta   90.00
_cell.angle_gamma   90.00
#
_symmetry.space_group_name_H-M   'P 1'
#
loop_
_entity.id
_entity.type
_entity.pdbx_description
1 polymer ?
#
loop_
_entity_poly.entity_id
_entity_poly.type
_entity_poly.pdbx_seq_one_letter_code
_entity_poly.pdbx_strand_id
1 'polypeptide(L)'
;MNSRVAASWLAAGALAAAAAVVHASPAPGAERVALVIGNSAYRAGALENSVNDARDMAELLRQAGFQVELRLETTKVQLLETLQDFGETLKDKRTRVGVFYYAGHGAQQAWRNFLVPVDANVQSAEDVAQMAVDVSELTTEMARTRDRNFLMILDACRDDPFGNAFRPVAKGLSQYDAPAGSLLAYATGPGRVASDGAGRNGLYTTYLLRELSVKGVRVEDAFKRVRLGVRLASRGRQIPWESTSLEEDLYIYPPQRRTALSNAEQEALLDKEIDAWRVAKTTNSVDSLAAFLREFPSGNVSELAQARLNALLRALAPRPRLAQLHVPESPSVAPPDKMVLAAATMPVTRATEEAPAPVPPDAQQTSAAMPPSAAPPAAAPETPPVAVASTSPPGMPPAAAAPEQAEPAVELAAAPPAAQAAPVVLQQVAASKDVAVDLPQDLTVPATPTYQGSYEYVRRFQLGDVFKYQVVNRFNGSAAPLELRVTGIDLAKDEVTYNGGEYVSDGMGNVVKNQRGAMDSPRQFYPAELYVGKKWITMFRQSRERGTYNTFRYQLKVVGKETVTVPAGRFEAYKIEARGFNLDRRAALERDIWLAPGIDADIIHETKVRLANGMIEQYDRQELVALPKR
;
A
#
# COMPACT_ATOMS: atom_id res chain seq x y z
N MET A 1 20.18 -64.01 80.00
CA MET A 1 18.95 -63.33 79.49
C MET A 1 18.78 -63.63 78.00
N ASN A 2 17.60 -63.32 77.47
CA ASN A 2 17.16 -63.07 76.08
C ASN A 2 18.24 -62.97 74.96
N SER A 3 18.00 -63.31 73.68
CA SER A 3 16.87 -64.03 73.01
C SER A 3 17.14 -64.18 71.49
N ARG A 4 16.79 -65.33 70.89
CA ARG A 4 16.14 -65.50 69.55
C ARG A 4 16.88 -65.01 68.25
N VAL A 5 16.53 -65.35 66.99
CA VAL A 5 15.91 -66.54 66.31
C VAL A 5 16.14 -66.41 64.78
N ALA A 6 16.22 -67.54 64.07
CA ALA A 6 16.00 -67.76 62.62
C ALA A 6 16.88 -67.10 61.53
N ALA A 7 17.02 -67.84 60.44
CA ALA A 7 17.31 -67.35 59.09
C ALA A 7 16.05 -67.53 58.20
N SER A 8 15.97 -66.82 57.07
CA SER A 8 14.92 -67.00 56.05
C SER A 8 15.48 -66.89 54.63
N TRP A 9 14.86 -67.64 53.71
CA TRP A 9 15.09 -67.65 52.26
C TRP A 9 14.07 -66.77 51.51
N LEU A 10 14.05 -66.88 50.17
CA LEU A 10 13.09 -66.37 49.16
C LEU A 10 13.50 -65.04 48.49
N ALA A 11 13.21 -64.80 47.20
CA ALA A 11 12.93 -65.72 46.09
C ALA A 11 13.09 -64.94 44.76
N ALA A 12 13.44 -65.63 43.66
CA ALA A 12 13.40 -65.02 42.33
C ALA A 12 11.97 -65.06 41.77
N GLY A 13 11.43 -63.91 41.37
CA GLY A 13 10.14 -63.79 40.70
C GLY A 13 10.28 -62.95 39.42
N ALA A 14 9.99 -63.55 38.26
CA ALA A 14 10.05 -62.85 36.98
C ALA A 14 8.74 -62.12 36.68
N LEU A 15 8.82 -60.86 36.25
CA LEU A 15 7.72 -60.13 35.63
C LEU A 15 8.07 -59.82 34.17
N ALA A 16 7.22 -60.22 33.24
CA ALA A 16 7.36 -59.88 31.83
C ALA A 16 6.90 -58.44 31.59
N ALA A 17 7.79 -57.60 31.05
CA ALA A 17 7.44 -56.24 30.66
C ALA A 17 6.68 -56.25 29.33
N ALA A 18 5.36 -56.12 29.38
CA ALA A 18 4.54 -55.93 28.18
C ALA A 18 4.82 -54.56 27.57
N ALA A 19 5.29 -54.53 26.32
CA ALA A 19 5.54 -53.29 25.59
C ALA A 19 4.20 -52.62 25.21
N ALA A 20 3.75 -51.66 26.02
CA ALA A 20 2.57 -50.86 25.71
C ALA A 20 2.86 -49.97 24.49
N VAL A 21 2.18 -50.25 23.37
CA VAL A 21 2.21 -49.38 22.17
C VAL A 21 1.42 -48.11 22.50
N VAL A 22 2.11 -47.11 23.02
CA VAL A 22 1.56 -45.78 23.29
C VAL A 22 1.12 -45.17 21.95
N HIS A 23 -0.17 -45.25 21.67
CA HIS A 23 -0.78 -44.46 20.62
C HIS A 23 -0.70 -43.00 21.05
N ALA A 24 0.13 -42.22 20.37
CA ALA A 24 0.19 -40.79 20.60
C ALA A 24 -1.15 -40.18 20.17
N SER A 25 -1.96 -39.77 21.15
CA SER A 25 -3.17 -38.99 20.90
C SER A 25 -2.82 -37.77 20.04
N PRO A 26 -3.68 -37.36 19.08
CA PRO A 26 -3.43 -36.17 18.29
C PRO A 26 -3.23 -34.97 19.21
N ALA A 27 -2.16 -34.20 18.97
CA ALA A 27 -1.80 -33.08 19.82
C ALA A 27 -2.95 -32.07 19.89
N PRO A 28 -3.23 -31.45 21.06
CA PRO A 28 -4.25 -30.42 21.16
C PRO A 28 -3.93 -29.26 20.20
N GLY A 29 -4.86 -29.00 19.27
CA GLY A 29 -4.67 -28.18 18.07
C GLY A 29 -3.89 -26.88 18.24
N ALA A 30 -3.00 -26.62 17.28
CA ALA A 30 -2.00 -25.57 17.37
C ALA A 30 -2.56 -24.14 17.22
N GLU A 31 -1.90 -23.20 17.89
CA GLU A 31 -2.12 -21.76 17.74
C GLU A 31 -1.74 -21.26 16.33
N ARG A 32 -0.90 -22.00 15.60
CA ARG A 32 -0.38 -21.62 14.29
C ARG A 32 -0.44 -22.83 13.35
N VAL A 33 -1.22 -22.73 12.29
CA VAL A 33 -1.45 -23.81 11.33
C VAL A 33 -1.10 -23.37 9.92
N ALA A 34 -0.59 -24.28 9.10
CA ALA A 34 -0.33 -24.00 7.70
C ALA A 34 -0.71 -25.18 6.81
N LEU A 35 -1.31 -24.87 5.67
CA LEU A 35 -1.51 -25.78 4.55
C LEU A 35 -0.62 -25.31 3.40
N VAL A 36 0.21 -26.23 2.90
CA VAL A 36 1.19 -25.98 1.84
C VAL A 36 0.98 -27.01 0.73
N ILE A 37 0.74 -26.54 -0.49
CA ILE A 37 0.44 -27.38 -1.66
C ILE A 37 1.44 -27.07 -2.78
N GLY A 38 1.99 -28.11 -3.43
CA GLY A 38 2.86 -28.00 -4.59
C GLY A 38 2.50 -29.00 -5.69
N ASN A 39 2.04 -28.49 -6.84
CA ASN A 39 1.66 -29.30 -7.99
C ASN A 39 2.58 -28.98 -9.17
N SER A 40 3.21 -30.02 -9.73
CA SER A 40 4.20 -29.97 -10.81
C SER A 40 3.88 -30.95 -11.95
N ALA A 41 3.40 -32.16 -11.63
CA ALA A 41 3.25 -33.29 -12.55
C ALA A 41 1.98 -33.22 -13.45
N TYR A 42 1.69 -32.04 -14.01
CA TYR A 42 0.59 -31.86 -14.95
C TYR A 42 0.79 -32.63 -16.27
N ARG A 43 -0.30 -33.18 -16.82
CA ARG A 43 -0.27 -33.91 -18.12
C ARG A 43 0.18 -33.04 -19.30
N ALA A 44 -0.06 -31.74 -19.24
CA ALA A 44 0.41 -30.74 -20.17
C ALA A 44 0.96 -29.55 -19.38
N GLY A 45 2.07 -28.97 -19.82
CA GLY A 45 2.69 -27.84 -19.13
C GLY A 45 3.21 -28.16 -17.72
N ALA A 46 3.85 -29.31 -17.51
CA ALA A 46 4.46 -29.66 -16.23
C ALA A 46 5.45 -28.58 -15.75
N LEU A 47 5.52 -28.33 -14.43
CA LEU A 47 6.32 -27.27 -13.81
C LEU A 47 7.50 -27.86 -13.04
N GLU A 48 8.71 -27.32 -13.27
CA GLU A 48 9.94 -27.89 -12.70
C GLU A 48 10.07 -27.69 -11.17
N ASN A 49 9.58 -26.56 -10.65
CA ASN A 49 9.97 -26.06 -9.33
C ASN A 49 8.89 -26.09 -8.24
N SER A 50 7.60 -26.12 -8.58
CA SER A 50 6.48 -25.97 -7.62
C SER A 50 6.49 -26.98 -6.46
N VAL A 51 6.94 -28.21 -6.70
CA VAL A 51 7.14 -29.24 -5.66
C VAL A 51 8.36 -28.97 -4.76
N ASN A 52 9.42 -28.34 -5.25
CA ASN A 52 10.53 -27.87 -4.40
C ASN A 52 10.08 -26.68 -3.56
N ASP A 53 9.39 -25.73 -4.19
CA ASP A 53 8.87 -24.52 -3.56
C ASP A 53 7.95 -24.83 -2.37
N ALA A 54 6.99 -25.74 -2.54
CA ALA A 54 6.13 -26.21 -1.46
C ALA A 54 6.89 -26.96 -0.35
N ARG A 55 7.92 -27.77 -0.69
CA ARG A 55 8.74 -28.46 0.34
C ARG A 55 9.55 -27.47 1.18
N ASP A 56 10.21 -26.54 0.53
CA ASP A 56 11.11 -25.59 1.17
C ASP A 56 10.31 -24.55 1.99
N MET A 57 9.12 -24.15 1.51
CA MET A 57 8.19 -23.30 2.26
C MET A 57 7.59 -24.01 3.48
N ALA A 58 7.21 -25.29 3.33
CA ALA A 58 6.71 -26.08 4.45
C ALA A 58 7.76 -26.23 5.56
N GLU A 59 9.03 -26.38 5.19
CA GLU A 59 10.13 -26.46 6.15
C GLU A 59 10.38 -25.13 6.88
N LEU A 60 10.36 -24.00 6.16
CA LEU A 60 10.44 -22.66 6.77
C LEU A 60 9.32 -22.45 7.80
N LEU A 61 8.09 -22.86 7.48
CA LEU A 61 6.94 -22.73 8.38
C LEU A 61 7.02 -23.67 9.59
N ARG A 62 7.56 -24.91 9.44
CA ARG A 62 7.84 -25.80 10.58
C ARG A 62 8.88 -25.20 11.52
N GLN A 63 9.95 -24.64 10.99
CA GLN A 63 10.99 -23.95 11.77
C GLN A 63 10.47 -22.68 12.47
N ALA A 64 9.42 -22.06 11.92
CA ALA A 64 8.66 -20.98 12.56
C ALA A 64 7.62 -21.46 13.61
N GLY A 65 7.49 -22.76 13.84
CA GLY A 65 6.57 -23.34 14.83
C GLY A 65 5.11 -23.41 14.38
N PHE A 66 4.84 -23.50 13.07
CA PHE A 66 3.53 -23.88 12.56
C PHE A 66 3.33 -25.40 12.57
N GLN A 67 2.10 -25.85 12.82
CA GLN A 67 1.66 -27.18 12.45
C GLN A 67 1.41 -27.19 10.93
N VAL A 68 2.33 -27.77 10.16
CA VAL A 68 2.34 -27.69 8.68
C VAL A 68 1.89 -28.99 8.03
N GLU A 69 0.71 -28.94 7.42
CA GLU A 69 0.26 -29.92 6.43
C GLU A 69 0.89 -29.62 5.07
N LEU A 70 1.51 -30.63 4.45
CA LEU A 70 2.11 -30.54 3.13
C LEU A 70 1.45 -31.58 2.21
N ARG A 71 0.84 -31.12 1.11
CA ARG A 71 0.36 -31.96 0.02
C ARG A 71 1.14 -31.66 -1.25
N LEU A 72 1.36 -32.69 -2.07
CA LEU A 72 2.07 -32.58 -3.34
C LEU A 72 1.29 -33.36 -4.40
N GLU A 73 1.25 -32.85 -5.62
CA GLU A 73 0.61 -33.48 -6.79
C GLU A 73 -0.88 -33.83 -6.55
N THR A 74 -1.65 -32.89 -6.01
CA THR A 74 -3.05 -33.12 -5.61
C THR A 74 -4.00 -33.30 -6.80
N THR A 75 -4.85 -34.32 -6.75
CA THR A 75 -6.03 -34.44 -7.62
C THR A 75 -7.13 -33.47 -7.21
N LYS A 76 -8.14 -33.25 -8.05
CA LYS A 76 -9.27 -32.34 -7.71
C LYS A 76 -9.96 -32.73 -6.40
N VAL A 77 -10.20 -34.03 -6.20
CA VAL A 77 -10.86 -34.57 -5.00
C VAL A 77 -10.00 -34.29 -3.77
N GLN A 78 -8.72 -34.67 -3.81
CA GLN A 78 -7.78 -34.43 -2.71
C GLN A 78 -7.62 -32.94 -2.38
N LEU A 79 -7.62 -32.07 -3.40
CA LEU A 79 -7.51 -30.63 -3.23
C LEU A 79 -8.73 -30.04 -2.52
N LEU A 80 -9.95 -30.49 -2.87
CA LEU A 80 -11.19 -30.10 -2.20
C LEU A 80 -11.23 -30.59 -0.75
N GLU A 81 -10.93 -31.87 -0.51
CA GLU A 81 -10.87 -32.47 0.83
C GLU A 81 -9.87 -31.72 1.74
N THR A 82 -8.66 -31.48 1.22
CA THR A 82 -7.59 -30.75 1.92
C THR A 82 -7.99 -29.32 2.27
N LEU A 83 -8.66 -28.60 1.35
CA LEU A 83 -9.12 -27.23 1.60
C LEU A 83 -10.28 -27.18 2.61
N GLN A 84 -11.16 -28.19 2.61
CA GLN A 84 -12.24 -28.32 3.59
C GLN A 84 -11.70 -28.64 4.99
N ASP A 85 -10.80 -29.61 5.12
CA ASP A 85 -10.17 -29.98 6.41
C ASP A 85 -9.36 -28.81 7.01
N PHE A 86 -8.66 -28.05 6.16
CA PHE A 86 -7.98 -26.83 6.59
C PHE A 86 -8.98 -25.73 6.97
N GLY A 87 -10.09 -25.59 6.24
CA GLY A 87 -11.20 -24.69 6.58
C GLY A 87 -11.83 -24.99 7.95
N GLU A 88 -12.01 -26.27 8.31
CA GLU A 88 -12.43 -26.66 9.66
C GLU A 88 -11.34 -26.42 10.70
N THR A 89 -10.07 -26.66 10.36
CA THR A 89 -8.94 -26.37 11.25
C THR A 89 -8.85 -24.88 11.62
N LEU A 90 -9.13 -23.97 10.68
CA LEU A 90 -9.18 -22.52 10.93
C LEU A 90 -10.31 -22.09 11.89
N LYS A 91 -11.33 -22.92 12.09
CA LYS A 91 -12.47 -22.65 13.01
C LYS A 91 -12.14 -22.98 14.46
N ASP A 92 -11.03 -23.66 14.75
CA ASP A 92 -10.59 -23.89 16.12
C ASP A 92 -10.26 -22.57 16.82
N LYS A 93 -10.90 -22.31 17.97
CA LYS A 93 -10.69 -21.09 18.77
C LYS A 93 -9.24 -20.92 19.26
N ARG A 94 -8.42 -21.96 19.24
CA ARG A 94 -6.97 -21.93 19.53
C ARG A 94 -6.16 -21.36 18.38
N THR A 95 -6.49 -21.69 17.13
CA THR A 95 -5.74 -21.25 15.95
C THR A 95 -5.82 -19.74 15.81
N ARG A 96 -4.70 -19.03 15.98
CA ARG A 96 -4.57 -17.57 15.84
C ARG A 96 -4.03 -17.16 14.49
N VAL A 97 -3.14 -17.99 13.91
CA VAL A 97 -2.52 -17.71 12.60
C VAL A 97 -2.75 -18.90 11.66
N GLY A 98 -3.38 -18.63 10.53
CA GLY A 98 -3.48 -19.57 9.40
C GLY A 98 -2.61 -19.12 8.24
N VAL A 99 -1.82 -20.03 7.65
CA VAL A 99 -1.09 -19.79 6.41
C VAL A 99 -1.55 -20.78 5.34
N PHE A 100 -1.98 -20.28 4.18
CA PHE A 100 -2.17 -21.09 2.98
C PHE A 100 -1.10 -20.73 1.95
N TYR A 101 -0.39 -21.73 1.47
CA TYR A 101 0.57 -21.59 0.37
C TYR A 101 0.22 -22.58 -0.74
N TYR A 102 0.20 -22.10 -1.97
CA TYR A 102 0.03 -22.93 -3.17
C TYR A 102 1.07 -22.55 -4.23
N ALA A 103 1.78 -23.55 -4.75
CA ALA A 103 2.58 -23.46 -5.96
C ALA A 103 2.04 -24.41 -7.03
N GLY A 104 1.87 -23.92 -8.26
CA GLY A 104 1.33 -24.71 -9.38
C GLY A 104 0.66 -23.83 -10.43
N HIS A 105 -0.18 -24.42 -11.29
CA HIS A 105 -0.97 -23.66 -12.25
C HIS A 105 -2.18 -22.99 -11.61
N GLY A 106 -2.38 -21.72 -11.93
CA GLY A 106 -3.57 -20.94 -11.59
C GLY A 106 -4.33 -20.55 -12.85
N ALA A 107 -5.66 -20.42 -12.74
CA ALA A 107 -6.52 -19.95 -13.83
C ALA A 107 -7.49 -18.87 -13.36
N GLN A 108 -7.83 -17.92 -14.23
CA GLN A 108 -8.89 -16.95 -14.00
C GLN A 108 -10.10 -17.27 -14.87
N GLN A 109 -11.29 -17.18 -14.32
CA GLN A 109 -12.52 -17.05 -15.10
C GLN A 109 -13.53 -16.16 -14.36
N ALA A 110 -14.21 -15.27 -15.08
CA ALA A 110 -15.33 -14.46 -14.56
C ALA A 110 -15.06 -13.79 -13.18
N TRP A 111 -13.88 -13.18 -13.01
CA TRP A 111 -13.40 -12.57 -11.76
C TRP A 111 -13.30 -13.51 -10.54
N ARG A 112 -13.17 -14.82 -10.77
CA ARG A 112 -12.81 -15.84 -9.76
C ARG A 112 -11.41 -16.41 -10.06
N ASN A 113 -10.77 -16.95 -9.03
CA ASN A 113 -9.40 -17.44 -9.07
C ASN A 113 -9.38 -18.94 -8.77
N PHE A 114 -8.83 -19.75 -9.67
CA PHE A 114 -8.88 -21.19 -9.58
C PHE A 114 -7.48 -21.81 -9.43
N LEU A 115 -7.38 -22.83 -8.57
CA LEU A 115 -6.20 -23.68 -8.39
C LEU A 115 -6.36 -24.93 -9.27
N VAL A 116 -5.36 -25.23 -10.09
CA VAL A 116 -5.43 -26.36 -11.03
C VAL A 116 -4.81 -27.62 -10.39
N PRO A 117 -5.57 -28.71 -10.21
CA PRO A 117 -5.05 -29.99 -9.75
C PRO A 117 -4.37 -30.78 -10.89
N VAL A 118 -3.53 -31.76 -10.56
CA VAL A 118 -2.68 -32.45 -11.57
C VAL A 118 -3.45 -33.36 -12.53
N ASP A 119 -4.65 -33.77 -12.16
CA ASP A 119 -5.58 -34.58 -12.96
C ASP A 119 -6.48 -33.75 -13.88
N ALA A 120 -6.45 -32.41 -13.78
CA ALA A 120 -7.27 -31.53 -14.61
C ALA A 120 -6.94 -31.66 -16.10
N ASN A 121 -7.97 -31.96 -16.89
CA ASN A 121 -7.92 -31.96 -18.35
C ASN A 121 -8.80 -30.82 -18.88
N VAL A 122 -8.30 -29.59 -18.75
CA VAL A 122 -8.93 -28.38 -19.28
C VAL A 122 -8.65 -28.31 -20.78
N GLN A 123 -9.70 -28.14 -21.60
CA GLN A 123 -9.57 -27.96 -23.06
C GLN A 123 -10.28 -26.69 -23.56
N SER A 124 -11.14 -26.09 -22.72
CA SER A 124 -11.88 -24.86 -22.93
C SER A 124 -11.85 -23.99 -21.68
N ALA A 125 -12.26 -22.72 -21.78
CA ALA A 125 -12.39 -21.87 -20.60
C ALA A 125 -13.49 -22.40 -19.66
N GLU A 126 -14.55 -22.96 -20.21
CA GLU A 126 -15.70 -23.55 -19.52
C GLU A 126 -15.32 -24.76 -18.65
N ASP A 127 -14.29 -25.52 -19.05
CA ASP A 127 -13.75 -26.62 -18.25
C ASP A 127 -13.05 -26.13 -16.97
N VAL A 128 -12.54 -24.89 -16.91
CA VAL A 128 -11.82 -24.37 -15.73
C VAL A 128 -12.71 -24.45 -14.49
N ALA A 129 -13.96 -23.95 -14.57
CA ALA A 129 -14.92 -24.03 -13.48
C ALA A 129 -15.36 -25.47 -13.12
N GLN A 130 -15.17 -26.44 -14.01
CA GLN A 130 -15.54 -27.84 -13.79
C GLN A 130 -14.38 -28.71 -13.30
N MET A 131 -13.13 -28.41 -13.68
CA MET A 131 -11.95 -29.22 -13.42
C MET A 131 -11.01 -28.65 -12.35
N ALA A 132 -11.00 -27.33 -12.16
CA ALA A 132 -10.21 -26.65 -11.13
C ALA A 132 -11.02 -26.40 -9.85
N VAL A 133 -10.37 -25.87 -8.80
CA VAL A 133 -11.00 -25.55 -7.50
C VAL A 133 -10.94 -24.06 -7.24
N ASP A 134 -12.05 -23.44 -6.80
CA ASP A 134 -12.13 -21.99 -6.58
C ASP A 134 -11.54 -21.58 -5.23
N VAL A 135 -10.57 -20.66 -5.26
CA VAL A 135 -9.97 -20.04 -4.08
C VAL A 135 -11.02 -19.32 -3.21
N SER A 136 -12.13 -18.88 -3.81
CA SER A 136 -13.19 -18.16 -3.08
C SER A 136 -13.82 -18.99 -1.94
N GLU A 137 -13.85 -20.31 -2.07
CA GLU A 137 -14.34 -21.25 -1.05
C GLU A 137 -13.56 -21.06 0.26
N LEU A 138 -12.22 -21.12 0.20
CA LEU A 138 -11.38 -20.89 1.37
C LEU A 138 -11.52 -19.45 1.90
N THR A 139 -11.59 -18.43 1.03
CA THR A 139 -11.77 -17.03 1.50
C THR A 139 -13.10 -16.78 2.19
N THR A 140 -14.13 -17.57 1.85
CA THR A 140 -15.45 -17.49 2.48
C THR A 140 -15.41 -18.05 3.90
N GLU A 141 -14.65 -19.12 4.15
CA GLU A 141 -14.43 -19.63 5.51
C GLU A 141 -13.54 -18.68 6.33
N MET A 142 -12.47 -18.10 5.75
CA MET A 142 -11.66 -17.05 6.43
C MET A 142 -12.53 -15.88 6.91
N ALA A 143 -13.45 -15.39 6.06
CA ALA A 143 -14.30 -14.24 6.36
C ALA A 143 -15.29 -14.49 7.52
N ARG A 144 -15.51 -15.76 7.90
CA ARG A 144 -16.32 -16.16 9.06
C ARG A 144 -15.49 -16.23 10.35
N THR A 145 -14.18 -16.48 10.26
CA THR A 145 -13.29 -16.62 11.42
C THR A 145 -12.74 -15.26 11.90
N ARG A 146 -13.54 -14.55 12.69
CA ARG A 146 -13.14 -13.27 13.31
C ARG A 146 -12.01 -13.44 14.35
N ASP A 147 -11.25 -12.37 14.55
CA ASP A 147 -10.16 -12.25 15.52
C ASP A 147 -8.98 -13.22 15.25
N ARG A 148 -8.74 -13.50 13.96
CA ARG A 148 -7.68 -14.38 13.42
C ARG A 148 -6.85 -13.61 12.40
N ASN A 149 -5.55 -13.91 12.36
CA ASN A 149 -4.68 -13.41 11.31
C ASN A 149 -4.45 -14.50 10.25
N PHE A 150 -4.71 -14.20 8.98
CA PHE A 150 -4.60 -15.17 7.90
C PHE A 150 -3.69 -14.69 6.76
N LEU A 151 -2.89 -15.59 6.20
CA LEU A 151 -1.98 -15.31 5.11
C LEU A 151 -2.14 -16.32 3.97
N MET A 152 -2.60 -15.87 2.80
CA MET A 152 -2.60 -16.67 1.57
C MET A 152 -1.45 -16.23 0.66
N ILE A 153 -0.74 -17.20 0.10
CA ILE A 153 0.35 -17.00 -0.85
C ILE A 153 0.09 -17.91 -2.06
N LEU A 154 -0.13 -17.33 -3.24
CA LEU A 154 -0.24 -18.09 -4.48
C LEU A 154 1.00 -17.83 -5.35
N ASP A 155 1.92 -18.79 -5.39
CA ASP A 155 3.01 -18.86 -6.38
C ASP A 155 2.53 -19.61 -7.63
N ALA A 156 1.59 -18.96 -8.32
CA ALA A 156 0.91 -19.53 -9.47
C ALA A 156 0.94 -18.57 -10.67
N CYS A 157 1.17 -19.13 -11.85
CA CYS A 157 1.00 -18.41 -13.10
C CYS A 157 -0.46 -17.98 -13.31
N ARG A 158 -0.65 -16.84 -13.99
CA ARG A 158 -1.94 -16.13 -14.12
C ARG A 158 -2.38 -15.92 -15.58
N ASP A 159 -1.75 -16.63 -16.52
CA ASP A 159 -2.10 -16.70 -17.94
C ASP A 159 -2.49 -18.14 -18.27
N ASP A 160 -3.26 -18.32 -19.36
CA ASP A 160 -3.84 -19.60 -19.81
C ASP A 160 -2.76 -20.68 -20.12
N PRO A 161 -2.70 -21.80 -19.35
CA PRO A 161 -1.73 -22.88 -19.59
C PRO A 161 -1.96 -23.71 -20.86
N PHE A 162 -3.14 -23.61 -21.50
CA PHE A 162 -3.62 -24.62 -22.45
C PHE A 162 -3.44 -24.25 -23.93
N GLY A 163 -2.97 -23.03 -24.22
CA GLY A 163 -2.40 -22.65 -25.52
C GLY A 163 -3.40 -22.16 -26.58
N ASN A 164 -2.97 -22.21 -27.85
CA ASN A 164 -3.52 -21.42 -28.97
C ASN A 164 -5.01 -21.63 -29.35
N ALA A 165 -5.76 -22.49 -28.65
CA ALA A 165 -7.21 -22.61 -28.84
C ALA A 165 -7.97 -21.35 -28.37
N PHE A 166 -7.40 -20.55 -27.46
CA PHE A 166 -8.07 -19.40 -26.86
C PHE A 166 -7.18 -18.15 -26.81
N ARG A 167 -7.84 -16.99 -26.75
CA ARG A 167 -7.26 -15.71 -26.31
C ARG A 167 -8.19 -15.14 -25.24
N PRO A 168 -7.77 -15.09 -23.95
CA PRO A 168 -8.55 -14.43 -22.91
C PRO A 168 -8.88 -12.98 -23.26
N VAL A 169 -10.17 -12.63 -23.23
CA VAL A 169 -10.67 -11.27 -23.52
C VAL A 169 -10.22 -10.26 -22.45
N ALA A 170 -9.88 -10.75 -21.24
CA ALA A 170 -9.15 -10.02 -20.22
C ALA A 170 -8.02 -10.91 -19.68
N LYS A 171 -6.89 -10.30 -19.30
CA LYS A 171 -5.70 -11.01 -18.81
C LYS A 171 -5.57 -10.90 -17.28
N GLY A 172 -5.83 -12.01 -16.58
CA GLY A 172 -5.22 -12.40 -15.30
C GLY A 172 -5.99 -12.12 -14.00
N LEU A 173 -5.80 -13.07 -13.05
CA LEU A 173 -6.52 -13.25 -11.78
C LEU A 173 -7.06 -11.96 -11.13
N SER A 174 -8.31 -12.05 -10.67
CA SER A 174 -9.00 -10.97 -9.96
C SER A 174 -8.36 -10.73 -8.60
N GLN A 175 -8.47 -9.49 -8.14
CA GLN A 175 -8.09 -9.13 -6.79
C GLN A 175 -9.34 -9.23 -5.92
N TYR A 176 -9.33 -10.16 -4.97
CA TYR A 176 -10.23 -10.08 -3.83
C TYR A 176 -9.71 -8.97 -2.90
N ASP A 177 -10.60 -8.11 -2.42
CA ASP A 177 -10.32 -7.37 -1.20
C ASP A 177 -10.08 -8.40 -0.09
N ALA A 178 -8.95 -8.31 0.60
CA ALA A 178 -8.59 -9.27 1.62
C ALA A 178 -9.67 -9.26 2.73
N PRO A 179 -10.24 -10.41 3.15
CA PRO A 179 -11.09 -10.49 4.34
C PRO A 179 -10.42 -9.83 5.56
N ALA A 180 -11.21 -9.24 6.45
CA ALA A 180 -10.70 -8.59 7.67
C ALA A 180 -9.80 -9.55 8.46
N GLY A 181 -8.61 -9.07 8.86
CA GLY A 181 -7.59 -9.92 9.48
C GLY A 181 -6.78 -10.78 8.50
N SER A 182 -6.81 -10.53 7.18
CA SER A 182 -6.03 -11.32 6.22
C SER A 182 -5.13 -10.52 5.27
N LEU A 183 -4.12 -11.20 4.74
CA LEU A 183 -3.27 -10.75 3.64
C LEU A 183 -3.27 -11.82 2.53
N LEU A 184 -3.55 -11.39 1.31
CA LEU A 184 -3.53 -12.23 0.10
C LEU A 184 -2.38 -11.78 -0.80
N ALA A 185 -1.37 -12.63 -0.96
CA ALA A 185 -0.16 -12.36 -1.72
C ALA A 185 -0.05 -13.25 -2.96
N TYR A 186 0.50 -12.69 -4.04
CA TYR A 186 0.55 -13.31 -5.36
C TYR A 186 1.90 -13.06 -6.04
N ALA A 187 2.44 -14.08 -6.71
CA ALA A 187 3.74 -14.01 -7.38
C ALA A 187 3.88 -12.92 -8.44
N THR A 188 2.77 -12.50 -9.05
CA THR A 188 2.75 -11.51 -10.12
C THR A 188 1.40 -10.79 -10.17
N GLY A 189 1.40 -9.54 -10.63
CA GLY A 189 0.16 -8.77 -10.84
C GLY A 189 -0.74 -9.37 -11.94
N PRO A 190 -1.99 -8.87 -12.09
CA PRO A 190 -2.88 -9.32 -13.16
C PRO A 190 -2.25 -9.18 -14.55
N GLY A 191 -2.42 -10.23 -15.35
CA GLY A 191 -2.09 -10.26 -16.78
C GLY A 191 -0.62 -10.40 -17.11
N ARG A 192 0.15 -10.97 -16.18
CA ARG A 192 1.58 -11.30 -16.32
C ARG A 192 1.81 -12.73 -15.86
N VAL A 193 2.84 -13.35 -16.42
CA VAL A 193 3.33 -14.68 -16.01
C VAL A 193 4.25 -14.52 -14.78
N ALA A 194 4.33 -15.54 -13.93
CA ALA A 194 5.39 -15.65 -12.94
C ALA A 194 6.59 -16.37 -13.58
N SER A 195 7.81 -16.06 -13.18
CA SER A 195 8.99 -16.76 -13.71
C SER A 195 9.33 -17.94 -12.80
N ASP A 196 9.40 -19.13 -13.38
CA ASP A 196 9.88 -20.37 -12.73
C ASP A 196 11.34 -20.25 -12.25
N GLY A 197 12.06 -19.21 -12.69
CA GLY A 197 13.44 -18.93 -12.32
C GLY A 197 14.45 -19.63 -13.23
N ALA A 198 15.64 -19.85 -12.69
CA ALA A 198 16.73 -20.62 -13.32
C ALA A 198 17.51 -21.41 -12.24
N GLY A 199 16.84 -21.77 -11.16
CA GLY A 199 17.38 -22.49 -10.01
C GLY A 199 16.37 -23.51 -9.49
N ARG A 200 16.62 -24.03 -8.28
CA ARG A 200 15.78 -25.04 -7.60
C ARG A 200 14.31 -24.61 -7.38
N ASN A 201 14.07 -23.31 -7.31
CA ASN A 201 12.88 -22.68 -6.78
C ASN A 201 12.36 -21.61 -7.75
N GLY A 202 11.04 -21.40 -7.77
CA GLY A 202 10.39 -20.28 -8.46
C GLY A 202 11.00 -18.94 -8.06
N LEU A 203 11.00 -17.95 -8.97
CA LEU A 203 11.62 -16.65 -8.70
C LEU A 203 10.95 -15.95 -7.50
N TYR A 204 9.64 -16.10 -7.33
CA TYR A 204 8.92 -15.54 -6.19
C TYR A 204 9.26 -16.29 -4.90
N THR A 205 9.13 -17.61 -4.87
CA THR A 205 9.48 -18.41 -3.68
C THR A 205 10.94 -18.28 -3.26
N THR A 206 11.89 -18.14 -4.18
CA THR A 206 13.29 -17.81 -3.86
C THR A 206 13.42 -16.56 -2.97
N TYR A 207 12.64 -15.52 -3.24
CA TYR A 207 12.62 -14.31 -2.41
C TYR A 207 11.73 -14.45 -1.17
N LEU A 208 10.61 -15.20 -1.23
CA LEU A 208 9.78 -15.50 -0.05
C LEU A 208 10.58 -16.21 1.03
N LEU A 209 11.27 -17.31 0.69
CA LEU A 209 12.08 -18.09 1.63
C LEU A 209 13.13 -17.21 2.31
N ARG A 210 13.80 -16.39 1.50
CA ARG A 210 14.80 -15.42 1.96
C ARG A 210 14.22 -14.43 2.97
N GLU A 211 13.18 -13.66 2.62
CA GLU A 211 12.72 -12.54 3.45
C GLU A 211 11.74 -12.96 4.57
N LEU A 212 10.99 -14.06 4.42
CA LEU A 212 10.14 -14.62 5.48
C LEU A 212 10.93 -15.41 6.55
N SER A 213 12.18 -15.80 6.28
CA SER A 213 13.08 -16.39 7.28
C SER A 213 13.61 -15.38 8.32
N VAL A 214 13.46 -14.07 8.06
CA VAL A 214 14.05 -13.02 8.90
C VAL A 214 13.25 -12.85 10.19
N LYS A 215 13.91 -13.13 11.33
CA LYS A 215 13.26 -13.18 12.64
C LYS A 215 12.87 -11.78 13.15
N GLY A 216 11.65 -11.66 13.66
CA GLY A 216 11.10 -10.39 14.16
C GLY A 216 10.69 -9.38 13.08
N VAL A 217 10.66 -9.77 11.79
CA VAL A 217 10.20 -8.93 10.69
C VAL A 217 8.70 -9.14 10.45
N ARG A 218 7.99 -8.03 10.22
CA ARG A 218 6.56 -8.03 9.87
C ARG A 218 6.35 -8.61 8.47
N VAL A 219 5.25 -9.32 8.29
CA VAL A 219 4.90 -9.98 7.03
C VAL A 219 4.81 -8.97 5.88
N GLU A 220 4.23 -7.80 6.09
CA GLU A 220 4.17 -6.72 5.09
C GLU A 220 5.55 -6.16 4.73
N ASP A 221 6.48 -6.04 5.69
CA ASP A 221 7.85 -5.61 5.42
C ASP A 221 8.62 -6.65 4.60
N ALA A 222 8.43 -7.93 4.91
CA ALA A 222 8.97 -9.03 4.12
C ALA A 222 8.39 -9.03 2.69
N PHE A 223 7.07 -8.92 2.51
CA PHE A 223 6.45 -8.89 1.17
C PHE A 223 6.90 -7.69 0.33
N LYS A 224 7.08 -6.51 0.92
CA LYS A 224 7.67 -5.36 0.21
C LYS A 224 9.10 -5.65 -0.28
N ARG A 225 9.93 -6.32 0.54
CA ARG A 225 11.28 -6.74 0.13
C ARG A 225 11.25 -7.83 -0.95
N VAL A 226 10.29 -8.75 -0.89
CA VAL A 226 10.05 -9.77 -1.94
C VAL A 226 9.67 -9.09 -3.25
N ARG A 227 8.69 -8.17 -3.23
CA ARG A 227 8.26 -7.39 -4.40
C ARG A 227 9.44 -6.65 -5.03
N LEU A 228 10.25 -5.98 -4.22
CA LEU A 228 11.48 -5.29 -4.64
C LEU A 228 12.50 -6.26 -5.27
N GLY A 229 12.79 -7.37 -4.62
CA GLY A 229 13.75 -8.38 -5.08
C GLY A 229 13.36 -8.99 -6.43
N VAL A 230 12.13 -9.52 -6.53
CA VAL A 230 11.59 -10.13 -7.76
C VAL A 230 11.51 -9.10 -8.90
N ARG A 231 11.12 -7.85 -8.61
CA ARG A 231 11.08 -6.79 -9.61
C ARG A 231 12.45 -6.44 -10.16
N LEU A 232 13.49 -6.41 -9.32
CA LEU A 232 14.87 -6.16 -9.76
C LEU A 232 15.42 -7.35 -10.56
N ALA A 233 15.33 -8.57 -10.02
CA ALA A 233 15.84 -9.78 -10.66
C ALA A 233 15.15 -10.08 -12.01
N SER A 234 13.84 -9.88 -12.11
CA SER A 234 13.10 -10.05 -13.36
C SER A 234 13.27 -8.90 -14.36
N ARG A 235 14.01 -7.83 -14.02
CA ARG A 235 14.10 -6.56 -14.77
C ARG A 235 12.72 -5.94 -15.05
N GLY A 236 11.84 -5.95 -14.06
CA GLY A 236 10.48 -5.38 -14.13
C GLY A 236 9.46 -6.23 -14.88
N ARG A 237 9.81 -7.44 -15.35
CA ARG A 237 8.88 -8.36 -16.03
C ARG A 237 7.86 -8.97 -15.05
N GLN A 238 8.31 -9.37 -13.87
CA GLN A 238 7.47 -9.88 -12.78
C GLN A 238 7.42 -8.85 -11.65
N ILE A 239 6.23 -8.56 -11.15
CA ILE A 239 6.01 -7.66 -10.01
C ILE A 239 4.99 -8.34 -9.11
N PRO A 240 5.40 -8.91 -7.95
CA PRO A 240 4.47 -9.44 -6.96
C PRO A 240 3.44 -8.42 -6.50
N TRP A 241 2.29 -8.91 -6.05
CA TRP A 241 1.19 -8.08 -5.59
C TRP A 241 0.59 -8.63 -4.30
N GLU A 242 0.17 -7.75 -3.40
CA GLU A 242 -0.47 -8.12 -2.14
C GLU A 242 -1.68 -7.22 -1.86
N SER A 243 -2.76 -7.83 -1.38
CA SER A 243 -3.96 -7.21 -0.80
C SER A 243 -3.94 -7.45 0.71
N THR A 244 -4.17 -6.45 1.55
CA THR A 244 -4.12 -6.61 3.02
C THR A 244 -5.19 -5.83 3.76
N SER A 245 -5.87 -6.56 4.64
CA SER A 245 -6.82 -6.06 5.65
C SER A 245 -6.40 -6.51 7.06
N LEU A 246 -5.10 -6.74 7.28
CA LEU A 246 -4.53 -6.94 8.61
C LEU A 246 -4.68 -5.65 9.45
N GLU A 247 -5.09 -5.82 10.71
CA GLU A 247 -5.25 -4.73 11.69
C GLU A 247 -4.07 -4.67 12.68
N GLU A 248 -3.43 -5.81 12.95
CA GLU A 248 -2.23 -5.96 13.79
C GLU A 248 -1.02 -6.41 12.94
N ASP A 249 0.19 -6.12 13.42
CA ASP A 249 1.43 -6.60 12.79
C ASP A 249 1.49 -8.15 12.82
N LEU A 250 1.45 -8.80 11.66
CA LEU A 250 1.67 -10.25 11.55
C LEU A 250 3.17 -10.58 11.40
N TYR A 251 3.62 -11.67 12.03
CA TYR A 251 5.01 -12.15 11.98
C TYR A 251 5.04 -13.64 11.63
N ILE A 252 5.95 -14.08 10.75
CA ILE A 252 6.25 -15.52 10.58
C ILE A 252 7.04 -16.02 11.79
N TYR A 253 8.12 -15.33 12.12
CA TYR A 253 8.94 -15.55 13.32
C TYR A 253 8.74 -14.38 14.29
N PRO A 254 7.96 -14.53 15.39
CA PRO A 254 7.70 -13.44 16.33
C PRO A 254 8.98 -12.84 16.95
N PRO A 255 9.01 -11.52 17.24
CA PRO A 255 10.15 -10.88 17.88
C PRO A 255 10.29 -11.33 19.35
N GLN A 256 11.53 -11.44 19.82
CA GLN A 256 11.81 -11.78 21.23
C GLN A 256 11.39 -10.64 22.17
N ARG A 257 11.59 -9.38 21.78
CA ARG A 257 11.07 -8.21 22.49
C ARG A 257 9.65 -7.91 22.01
N ARG A 258 8.67 -8.09 22.90
CA ARG A 258 7.25 -7.74 22.67
C ARG A 258 6.86 -6.34 23.14
N THR A 259 7.77 -5.60 23.78
CA THR A 259 7.51 -4.23 24.22
C THR A 259 7.73 -3.24 23.09
N ALA A 260 6.83 -2.27 22.96
CA ALA A 260 7.01 -1.15 22.03
C ALA A 260 8.34 -0.41 22.32
N LEU A 261 8.89 0.19 21.26
CA LEU A 261 10.04 1.08 21.38
C LEU A 261 9.65 2.35 22.15
N SER A 262 10.56 2.88 22.96
CA SER A 262 10.44 4.22 23.56
C SER A 262 10.57 5.33 22.51
N ASN A 263 10.16 6.55 22.84
CA ASN A 263 10.28 7.69 21.92
C ASN A 263 11.73 7.92 21.47
N ALA A 264 12.71 7.82 22.38
CA ALA A 264 14.13 7.97 22.06
C ALA A 264 14.65 6.88 21.11
N GLU A 265 14.20 5.62 21.28
CA GLU A 265 14.53 4.55 20.33
C GLU A 265 13.91 4.79 18.94
N GLN A 266 12.69 5.36 18.89
CA GLN A 266 12.01 5.69 17.64
C GLN A 266 12.66 6.90 16.93
N GLU A 267 13.15 7.89 17.68
CA GLU A 267 13.89 9.03 17.14
C GLU A 267 15.27 8.60 16.62
N ALA A 268 16.02 7.76 17.36
CA ALA A 268 17.29 7.20 16.90
C ALA A 268 17.14 6.35 15.62
N LEU A 269 16.03 5.62 15.46
CA LEU A 269 15.72 4.91 14.21
C LEU A 269 15.38 5.87 13.06
N LEU A 270 14.68 6.98 13.33
CA LEU A 270 14.43 8.01 12.32
C LEU A 270 15.73 8.70 11.89
N ASP A 271 16.61 9.06 12.80
CA ASP A 271 17.91 9.67 12.47
C ASP A 271 18.77 8.72 11.63
N LYS A 272 18.80 7.43 11.96
CA LYS A 272 19.43 6.40 11.12
C LYS A 272 18.80 6.31 9.72
N GLU A 273 17.47 6.37 9.62
CA GLU A 273 16.77 6.39 8.33
C GLU A 273 17.12 7.66 7.51
N ILE A 274 17.17 8.83 8.14
CA ILE A 274 17.52 10.10 7.50
C ILE A 274 18.95 10.07 6.95
N ASP A 275 19.91 9.52 7.69
CA ASP A 275 21.30 9.41 7.26
C ASP A 275 21.45 8.42 6.09
N ALA A 276 20.83 7.25 6.18
CA ALA A 276 20.78 6.27 5.09
C ALA A 276 20.07 6.84 3.84
N TRP A 277 18.99 7.60 4.04
CA TRP A 277 18.30 8.31 2.97
C TRP A 277 19.17 9.39 2.33
N ARG A 278 19.94 10.17 3.10
CA ARG A 278 20.83 11.20 2.56
C ARG A 278 21.84 10.60 1.57
N VAL A 279 22.43 9.46 1.91
CA VAL A 279 23.31 8.70 1.01
C VAL A 279 22.53 8.21 -0.22
N ALA A 280 21.40 7.51 -0.03
CA ALA A 280 20.63 6.94 -1.14
C ALA A 280 20.09 8.01 -2.12
N LYS A 281 19.66 9.17 -1.61
CA LYS A 281 19.22 10.36 -2.35
C LYS A 281 20.35 11.01 -3.16
N THR A 282 21.57 11.02 -2.62
CA THR A 282 22.75 11.64 -3.25
C THR A 282 23.34 10.73 -4.33
N THR A 283 23.47 9.43 -4.07
CA THR A 283 23.93 8.44 -5.07
C THR A 283 22.91 8.23 -6.18
N ASN A 284 21.61 8.28 -5.85
CA ASN A 284 20.48 8.23 -6.78
C ASN A 284 20.58 7.11 -7.84
N SER A 285 21.03 5.92 -7.44
CA SER A 285 21.13 4.74 -8.31
C SER A 285 20.05 3.70 -7.96
N VAL A 286 19.84 2.75 -8.88
CA VAL A 286 18.94 1.61 -8.63
C VAL A 286 19.39 0.84 -7.38
N ASP A 287 20.70 0.60 -7.23
CA ASP A 287 21.24 -0.16 -6.10
C ASP A 287 21.22 0.62 -4.78
N SER A 288 21.47 1.93 -4.77
CA SER A 288 21.43 2.73 -3.54
C SER A 288 20.00 2.85 -3.00
N LEU A 289 19.02 3.06 -3.89
CA LEU A 289 17.60 3.11 -3.52
C LEU A 289 17.07 1.71 -3.16
N ALA A 290 17.49 0.65 -3.86
CA ALA A 290 17.13 -0.72 -3.52
C ALA A 290 17.77 -1.18 -2.20
N ALA A 291 18.97 -0.70 -1.84
CA ALA A 291 19.58 -0.96 -0.55
C ALA A 291 18.81 -0.26 0.57
N PHE A 292 18.47 1.02 0.39
CA PHE A 292 17.64 1.77 1.34
C PHE A 292 16.28 1.10 1.56
N LEU A 293 15.57 0.73 0.49
CA LEU A 293 14.27 0.05 0.58
C LEU A 293 14.36 -1.39 1.13
N ARG A 294 15.52 -2.05 0.99
CA ARG A 294 15.80 -3.34 1.65
C ARG A 294 15.99 -3.17 3.15
N GLU A 295 16.59 -2.08 3.62
CA GLU A 295 16.70 -1.82 5.06
C GLU A 295 15.37 -1.30 5.62
N PHE A 296 14.82 -0.25 5.01
CA PHE A 296 13.60 0.47 5.40
C PHE A 296 12.47 0.30 4.35
N PRO A 297 11.72 -0.83 4.35
CA PRO A 297 10.60 -1.06 3.42
C PRO A 297 9.31 -0.30 3.80
N SER A 298 9.11 0.01 5.09
CA SER A 298 7.99 0.80 5.62
C SER A 298 8.45 1.91 6.57
N GLY A 299 9.60 2.50 6.26
CA GLY A 299 10.11 3.68 6.94
C GLY A 299 9.34 4.95 6.58
N ASN A 300 9.77 6.05 7.18
CA ASN A 300 9.19 7.38 7.06
C ASN A 300 9.44 8.04 5.70
N VAL A 301 10.39 7.53 4.90
CA VAL A 301 10.83 8.05 3.60
C VAL A 301 10.72 7.01 2.46
N SER A 302 10.28 5.79 2.75
CA SER A 302 10.25 4.67 1.78
C SER A 302 9.45 4.97 0.52
N GLU A 303 8.37 5.75 0.60
CA GLU A 303 7.57 6.09 -0.59
C GLU A 303 8.32 7.03 -1.55
N LEU A 304 9.10 8.01 -1.06
CA LEU A 304 9.95 8.86 -1.92
C LEU A 304 11.12 8.05 -2.53
N ALA A 305 11.71 7.13 -1.76
CA ALA A 305 12.71 6.20 -2.29
C ALA A 305 12.11 5.27 -3.38
N GLN A 306 10.88 4.79 -3.20
CA GLN A 306 10.18 3.95 -4.16
C GLN A 306 9.78 4.73 -5.44
N ALA A 307 9.31 5.97 -5.31
CA ALA A 307 8.99 6.84 -6.44
C ALA A 307 10.24 7.15 -7.30
N ARG A 308 11.39 7.41 -6.66
CA ARG A 308 12.67 7.57 -7.37
C ARG A 308 13.13 6.27 -8.05
N LEU A 309 13.05 5.13 -7.35
CA LEU A 309 13.41 3.84 -7.93
C LEU A 309 12.54 3.52 -9.15
N ASN A 310 11.24 3.83 -9.09
CA ASN A 310 10.35 3.73 -10.25
C ASN A 310 10.81 4.63 -11.41
N ALA A 311 11.18 5.89 -11.13
CA ALA A 311 11.66 6.82 -12.14
C ALA A 311 12.95 6.35 -12.84
N LEU A 312 13.92 5.82 -12.10
CA LEU A 312 15.13 5.23 -12.67
C LEU A 312 14.81 3.98 -13.51
N LEU A 313 13.98 3.07 -13.00
CA LEU A 313 13.58 1.86 -13.74
C LEU A 313 12.77 2.19 -15.00
N ARG A 314 11.99 3.29 -15.02
CA ARG A 314 11.37 3.81 -16.25
C ARG A 314 12.37 4.44 -17.22
N ALA A 315 13.40 5.13 -16.73
CA ALA A 315 14.43 5.73 -17.58
C ALA A 315 15.34 4.66 -18.23
N LEU A 316 15.57 3.54 -17.52
CA LEU A 316 16.27 2.35 -18.01
C LEU A 316 15.39 1.42 -18.87
N ALA A 317 14.07 1.64 -18.89
CA ALA A 317 13.19 0.89 -19.78
C ALA A 317 13.44 1.32 -21.23
N PRO A 318 13.92 0.43 -22.12
CA PRO A 318 14.07 0.74 -23.53
C PRO A 318 12.74 1.20 -24.10
N ARG A 319 12.75 2.40 -24.68
CA ARG A 319 11.60 2.93 -25.42
C ARG A 319 11.27 1.93 -26.52
N PRO A 320 10.00 1.49 -26.69
CA PRO A 320 9.66 0.73 -27.86
C PRO A 320 10.05 1.57 -29.09
N ARG A 321 10.82 0.98 -30.02
CA ARG A 321 10.84 1.54 -31.36
C ARG A 321 9.38 1.60 -31.79
N LEU A 322 8.91 2.78 -32.19
CA LEU A 322 7.73 2.86 -33.02
C LEU A 322 8.10 2.08 -34.29
N ALA A 323 7.69 0.81 -34.34
CA ALA A 323 7.56 0.12 -35.59
C ALA A 323 6.70 1.05 -36.44
N GLN A 324 7.26 1.54 -37.54
CA GLN A 324 6.53 2.40 -38.45
C GLN A 324 5.35 1.57 -38.93
N LEU A 325 4.17 1.88 -38.40
CA LEU A 325 2.93 1.42 -38.97
C LEU A 325 2.96 1.90 -40.41
N HIS A 326 3.24 0.97 -41.32
CA HIS A 326 2.86 1.13 -42.71
C HIS A 326 1.35 1.30 -42.68
N VAL A 327 0.92 2.56 -42.64
CA VAL A 327 -0.41 2.95 -43.08
C VAL A 327 -0.47 2.46 -44.52
N PRO A 328 -1.27 1.44 -44.86
CA PRO A 328 -1.45 1.08 -46.25
C PRO A 328 -2.00 2.32 -46.95
N GLU A 329 -1.38 2.75 -48.05
CA GLU A 329 -1.83 3.94 -48.78
C GLU A 329 -3.29 3.77 -49.17
N SER A 330 -4.17 4.55 -48.54
CA SER A 330 -5.53 4.76 -49.04
C SER A 330 -5.42 5.26 -50.48
N PRO A 331 -6.05 4.60 -51.46
CA PRO A 331 -5.82 4.91 -52.86
C PRO A 331 -6.14 6.38 -53.17
N SER A 332 -5.20 7.05 -53.81
CA SER A 332 -5.29 8.47 -54.13
C SER A 332 -6.52 8.77 -55.00
N VAL A 333 -7.47 9.55 -54.47
CA VAL A 333 -8.59 10.08 -55.24
C VAL A 333 -8.07 11.28 -56.04
N ALA A 334 -7.85 11.06 -57.34
CA ALA A 334 -7.39 12.10 -58.25
C ALA A 334 -8.42 13.26 -58.34
N PRO A 335 -7.98 14.52 -58.41
CA PRO A 335 -8.87 15.66 -58.58
C PRO A 335 -9.47 15.67 -60.00
N PRO A 336 -10.78 15.94 -60.16
CA PRO A 336 -11.39 16.10 -61.48
C PRO A 336 -11.05 17.47 -62.08
N ASP A 337 -10.43 17.50 -63.26
CA ASP A 337 -10.20 18.74 -64.02
C ASP A 337 -11.35 19.04 -65.01
N LYS A 338 -11.39 20.27 -65.53
CA LYS A 338 -12.62 20.90 -66.06
C LYS A 338 -12.99 20.49 -67.49
N MET A 339 -14.29 20.52 -67.81
CA MET A 339 -14.91 21.43 -68.82
C MET A 339 -16.45 21.26 -68.90
N VAL A 340 -17.24 22.32 -68.65
CA VAL A 340 -17.90 23.23 -69.64
C VAL A 340 -19.16 22.68 -70.33
N LEU A 341 -20.33 23.22 -69.95
CA LEU A 341 -21.22 23.99 -70.86
C LEU A 341 -22.15 24.92 -70.02
N ALA A 342 -22.99 25.75 -70.64
CA ALA A 342 -23.63 26.91 -69.99
C ALA A 342 -25.14 27.07 -70.27
N ALA A 343 -25.76 27.92 -69.43
CA ALA A 343 -27.04 28.65 -69.61
C ALA A 343 -28.37 27.86 -69.68
N ALA A 344 -29.30 28.16 -68.75
CA ALA A 344 -30.67 28.60 -69.07
C ALA A 344 -31.47 29.13 -67.84
N THR A 345 -32.12 30.25 -68.08
CA THR A 345 -32.80 31.19 -67.19
C THR A 345 -34.24 30.80 -66.79
N MET A 346 -34.59 30.77 -65.47
CA MET A 346 -35.88 31.22 -64.86
C MET A 346 -37.23 30.52 -65.24
N PRO A 347 -38.43 30.85 -64.67
CA PRO A 347 -38.84 31.39 -63.33
C PRO A 347 -40.07 30.68 -62.66
N VAL A 348 -40.64 31.27 -61.57
CA VAL A 348 -42.04 31.17 -60.99
C VAL A 348 -42.57 29.81 -60.46
N THR A 349 -43.55 29.65 -59.54
CA THR A 349 -44.43 30.51 -58.65
C THR A 349 -44.87 29.63 -57.42
N ARG A 350 -44.92 30.05 -56.13
CA ARG A 350 -45.89 30.89 -55.36
C ARG A 350 -47.01 30.11 -54.59
N ALA A 351 -47.32 30.55 -53.36
CA ALA A 351 -48.49 30.22 -52.48
C ALA A 351 -48.41 28.86 -51.71
N THR A 352 -48.97 28.67 -50.49
CA THR A 352 -49.82 29.53 -49.59
C THR A 352 -49.70 29.14 -48.08
N GLU A 353 -50.44 29.84 -47.22
CA GLU A 353 -50.76 29.62 -45.76
C GLU A 353 -51.22 28.19 -45.35
N GLU A 354 -51.45 27.79 -44.07
CA GLU A 354 -52.06 28.51 -42.91
C GLU A 354 -51.75 27.87 -41.51
N ALA A 355 -52.31 28.46 -40.43
CA ALA A 355 -52.28 28.03 -39.00
C ALA A 355 -53.74 28.05 -38.42
N PRO A 356 -54.11 27.82 -37.11
CA PRO A 356 -53.36 27.74 -35.84
C PRO A 356 -53.82 26.60 -34.86
N ALA A 357 -53.75 26.82 -33.53
CA ALA A 357 -54.10 25.90 -32.40
C ALA A 357 -55.51 26.25 -31.76
N PRO A 358 -56.00 25.77 -30.56
CA PRO A 358 -55.44 24.87 -29.50
C PRO A 358 -56.41 23.86 -28.76
N VAL A 359 -55.85 22.98 -27.89
CA VAL A 359 -56.21 22.50 -26.49
C VAL A 359 -57.67 22.67 -25.94
N PRO A 360 -58.31 21.82 -25.05
CA PRO A 360 -58.00 20.52 -24.34
C PRO A 360 -59.11 19.41 -24.62
N PRO A 361 -59.79 18.61 -23.71
CA PRO A 361 -59.53 17.99 -22.35
C PRO A 361 -59.92 16.47 -22.19
N ASP A 362 -59.88 15.93 -20.93
CA ASP A 362 -60.68 14.86 -20.22
C ASP A 362 -61.19 13.54 -20.90
N ALA A 363 -61.48 12.41 -20.22
CA ALA A 363 -61.15 11.75 -18.92
C ALA A 363 -61.72 10.28 -19.00
N GLN A 364 -61.44 9.25 -18.17
CA GLN A 364 -61.55 9.10 -16.71
C GLN A 364 -61.01 7.72 -16.21
N GLN A 365 -60.52 7.69 -14.94
CA GLN A 365 -60.68 6.62 -13.91
C GLN A 365 -60.10 5.19 -14.13
N THR A 366 -59.60 4.47 -13.12
CA THR A 366 -59.49 4.66 -11.63
C THR A 366 -58.16 3.99 -11.14
N SER A 367 -57.74 3.87 -9.86
CA SER A 367 -58.42 3.97 -8.55
C SER A 367 -57.60 4.71 -7.45
N ALA A 368 -57.16 4.01 -6.39
CA ALA A 368 -56.58 4.51 -5.13
C ALA A 368 -55.80 3.36 -4.43
N ALA A 369 -55.10 3.49 -3.30
CA ALA A 369 -54.98 4.55 -2.29
C ALA A 369 -53.51 4.58 -1.76
N MET A 370 -52.95 5.59 -1.06
CA MET A 370 -53.45 6.65 -0.15
C MET A 370 -53.85 6.21 1.27
N PRO A 371 -53.72 7.08 2.33
CA PRO A 371 -53.29 8.50 2.34
C PRO A 371 -52.15 8.87 3.35
N PRO A 372 -51.61 10.11 3.30
CA PRO A 372 -50.74 10.72 4.32
C PRO A 372 -51.36 11.93 5.07
N SER A 373 -50.67 12.47 6.09
CA SER A 373 -51.05 13.62 6.97
C SER A 373 -49.84 14.02 7.86
N ALA A 374 -49.58 15.25 8.38
CA ALA A 374 -49.98 16.64 8.09
C ALA A 374 -48.99 17.62 8.82
N ALA A 375 -49.22 18.95 8.85
CA ALA A 375 -48.34 19.97 9.47
C ALA A 375 -49.11 21.28 9.88
N PRO A 376 -48.51 22.28 10.59
CA PRO A 376 -47.30 22.30 11.43
C PRO A 376 -47.66 22.41 12.95
N PRO A 377 -47.74 23.55 13.71
CA PRO A 377 -47.40 24.98 13.50
C PRO A 377 -46.14 25.46 14.28
N ALA A 378 -46.21 26.50 15.15
CA ALA A 378 -45.07 27.18 15.81
C ALA A 378 -45.42 27.85 17.17
N ALA A 379 -44.41 28.15 18.01
CA ALA A 379 -44.45 29.15 19.11
C ALA A 379 -43.04 29.52 19.65
N ALA A 380 -42.89 30.72 20.22
CA ALA A 380 -41.74 31.16 21.04
C ALA A 380 -42.18 31.42 22.50
N PRO A 381 -41.26 31.75 23.42
CA PRO A 381 -41.41 33.04 24.11
C PRO A 381 -40.08 33.77 24.46
N GLU A 382 -40.21 34.98 24.99
CA GLU A 382 -39.13 35.92 25.32
C GLU A 382 -38.70 35.86 26.81
N THR A 383 -37.67 36.65 27.19
CA THR A 383 -37.20 36.88 28.57
C THR A 383 -38.06 37.97 29.27
N PRO A 384 -37.98 38.22 30.60
CA PRO A 384 -36.94 39.11 31.16
C PRO A 384 -36.50 38.74 32.63
N PRO A 385 -36.21 39.64 33.61
CA PRO A 385 -34.82 39.87 34.02
C PRO A 385 -34.53 39.84 35.54
N VAL A 386 -33.24 39.79 35.92
CA VAL A 386 -32.72 40.28 37.21
C VAL A 386 -31.38 40.99 36.98
N ALA A 387 -31.07 42.04 37.74
CA ALA A 387 -29.87 42.86 37.53
C ALA A 387 -29.24 43.39 38.84
N VAL A 388 -27.98 43.81 38.75
CA VAL A 388 -27.19 44.66 39.69
C VAL A 388 -26.87 44.09 41.09
N ALA A 389 -25.58 43.84 41.34
CA ALA A 389 -24.87 44.29 42.56
C ALA A 389 -23.34 44.14 42.38
N SER A 390 -22.58 45.19 42.73
CA SER A 390 -21.11 45.20 42.69
C SER A 390 -20.53 45.12 44.12
N THR A 391 -19.48 44.34 44.35
CA THR A 391 -18.59 44.50 45.53
C THR A 391 -17.12 44.15 45.24
N SER A 392 -16.22 44.94 45.83
CA SER A 392 -14.75 44.81 45.91
C SER A 392 -14.23 46.01 46.73
N PRO A 393 -12.99 46.03 47.28
CA PRO A 393 -12.08 44.95 47.69
C PRO A 393 -12.02 44.90 49.26
N PRO A 394 -10.93 44.59 50.02
CA PRO A 394 -9.50 45.02 49.93
C PRO A 394 -8.49 43.84 49.93
N GLY A 395 -7.16 43.99 49.93
CA GLY A 395 -6.31 45.17 49.65
C GLY A 395 -4.95 45.19 50.40
N MET A 396 -3.82 45.13 49.66
CA MET A 396 -2.44 45.51 50.06
C MET A 396 -1.75 44.67 51.18
N PRO A 397 -0.41 44.83 51.46
CA PRO A 397 0.60 45.73 50.87
C PRO A 397 1.86 45.04 50.24
N PRO A 398 2.81 45.81 49.63
CA PRO A 398 3.96 45.30 48.89
C PRO A 398 5.35 45.59 49.50
N ALA A 399 6.41 44.96 48.96
CA ALA A 399 7.82 45.40 49.05
C ALA A 399 8.69 44.69 47.97
N ALA A 400 9.93 45.10 47.63
CA ALA A 400 10.49 46.44 47.35
C ALA A 400 11.96 46.29 46.87
N ALA A 401 12.32 46.92 45.74
CA ALA A 401 13.67 47.30 45.26
C ALA A 401 14.82 46.23 45.17
N ALA A 402 15.80 46.52 44.30
CA ALA A 402 17.06 45.76 44.13
C ALA A 402 18.20 46.41 44.96
N PRO A 403 19.45 45.89 44.89
CA PRO A 403 20.32 46.40 43.82
C PRO A 403 21.30 45.39 43.18
N GLU A 404 21.91 45.92 42.12
CA GLU A 404 22.99 45.46 41.24
C GLU A 404 24.38 45.24 41.89
N GLN A 405 25.08 44.19 41.42
CA GLN A 405 26.55 43.95 41.40
C GLN A 405 26.79 42.51 40.89
N ALA A 406 27.88 42.11 40.24
CA ALA A 406 28.90 42.75 39.38
C ALA A 406 29.70 41.60 38.70
N GLU A 407 30.37 41.83 37.57
CA GLU A 407 31.23 40.79 36.93
C GLU A 407 32.53 40.53 37.73
N PRO A 408 33.21 39.40 37.47
CA PRO A 408 34.46 39.54 36.72
C PRO A 408 34.69 38.51 35.60
N ALA A 409 35.48 38.87 34.59
CA ALA A 409 35.85 38.02 33.46
C ALA A 409 37.20 37.31 33.66
N VAL A 410 37.22 35.99 33.40
CA VAL A 410 38.39 35.08 33.36
C VAL A 410 37.98 33.89 32.48
N GLU A 411 38.75 33.28 31.57
CA GLU A 411 39.94 33.67 30.79
C GLU A 411 40.00 32.70 29.57
N LEU A 412 40.68 33.06 28.47
CA LEU A 412 40.67 32.26 27.24
C LEU A 412 41.65 31.06 27.32
N ALA A 413 41.15 29.87 27.67
CA ALA A 413 41.95 28.64 27.77
C ALA A 413 41.82 27.72 26.54
N ALA A 414 42.89 26.97 26.22
CA ALA A 414 43.06 26.27 24.96
C ALA A 414 42.38 24.89 24.86
N ALA A 415 42.23 24.39 23.62
CA ALA A 415 41.64 23.10 23.31
C ALA A 415 42.53 21.90 23.73
N PRO A 416 41.94 20.77 24.20
CA PRO A 416 42.67 19.53 24.44
C PRO A 416 43.03 18.80 23.13
N PRO A 417 44.12 18.00 23.10
CA PRO A 417 44.62 17.37 21.88
C PRO A 417 43.82 16.13 21.45
N ALA A 418 43.98 15.74 20.18
CA ALA A 418 43.32 14.58 19.60
C ALA A 418 43.80 13.25 20.23
N ALA A 419 42.87 12.54 20.88
CA ALA A 419 43.08 11.15 21.27
C ALA A 419 42.95 10.23 20.04
N GLN A 420 43.86 9.27 19.91
CA GLN A 420 43.97 8.42 18.72
C GLN A 420 42.86 7.35 18.69
N ALA A 421 42.13 7.26 17.57
CA ALA A 421 41.16 6.20 17.38
C ALA A 421 41.86 4.85 17.09
N ALA A 422 41.70 3.88 17.99
CA ALA A 422 42.14 2.52 17.76
C ALA A 422 41.27 1.85 16.65
N PRO A 423 41.86 1.02 15.77
CA PRO A 423 41.11 0.42 14.66
C PRO A 423 40.14 -0.66 15.16
N VAL A 424 38.85 -0.48 14.89
CA VAL A 424 37.85 -1.52 15.11
C VAL A 424 38.02 -2.61 14.05
N VAL A 425 38.33 -3.83 14.48
CA VAL A 425 38.59 -4.97 13.59
C VAL A 425 37.30 -5.45 12.95
N LEU A 426 37.18 -5.27 11.63
CA LEU A 426 36.16 -5.92 10.82
C LEU A 426 36.46 -7.42 10.73
N GLN A 427 35.74 -8.25 11.51
CA GLN A 427 35.74 -9.69 11.26
C GLN A 427 35.03 -9.99 9.93
N GLN A 428 35.74 -10.67 9.04
CA GLN A 428 35.26 -11.03 7.72
C GLN A 428 34.22 -12.14 7.81
N VAL A 429 33.00 -11.88 7.33
CA VAL A 429 32.13 -12.94 6.81
C VAL A 429 32.47 -13.09 5.32
N ALA A 430 32.70 -14.33 4.88
CA ALA A 430 33.38 -14.60 3.62
C ALA A 430 32.61 -14.10 2.38
N ALA A 431 33.36 -13.61 1.38
CA ALA A 431 32.82 -13.17 0.11
C ALA A 431 32.37 -14.36 -0.75
N SER A 432 31.08 -14.42 -1.07
CA SER A 432 30.59 -15.15 -2.24
C SER A 432 31.01 -14.39 -3.50
N LYS A 433 31.54 -15.10 -4.51
CA LYS A 433 32.12 -14.50 -5.72
C LYS A 433 31.10 -13.73 -6.56
N ASP A 434 31.64 -12.82 -7.35
CA ASP A 434 30.91 -11.89 -8.23
C ASP A 434 29.95 -12.58 -9.19
N VAL A 435 28.75 -12.01 -9.32
CA VAL A 435 27.92 -12.12 -10.52
C VAL A 435 27.77 -10.72 -11.08
N ALA A 436 28.76 -10.31 -11.88
CA ALA A 436 28.63 -9.13 -12.71
C ALA A 436 27.49 -9.37 -13.70
N VAL A 437 26.39 -8.61 -13.58
CA VAL A 437 25.20 -8.82 -14.40
C VAL A 437 25.43 -8.22 -15.78
N ASP A 438 25.91 -9.04 -16.71
CA ASP A 438 26.02 -8.65 -18.11
C ASP A 438 24.62 -8.37 -18.70
N LEU A 439 24.57 -7.42 -19.65
CA LEU A 439 23.34 -6.81 -20.13
C LEU A 439 23.18 -7.05 -21.65
N PRO A 440 22.40 -8.08 -22.06
CA PRO A 440 21.98 -8.22 -23.45
C PRO A 440 21.32 -6.94 -23.95
N GLN A 441 21.77 -6.42 -25.10
CA GLN A 441 21.43 -5.07 -25.55
C GLN A 441 20.02 -4.95 -26.16
N ASP A 442 19.43 -6.05 -26.65
CA ASP A 442 18.05 -6.09 -27.12
C ASP A 442 17.08 -6.39 -25.98
N LEU A 443 16.70 -5.32 -25.26
CA LEU A 443 15.56 -5.33 -24.36
C LEU A 443 14.38 -4.60 -25.02
N THR A 444 13.17 -5.09 -24.79
CA THR A 444 11.93 -4.30 -24.94
C THR A 444 11.14 -4.47 -23.65
N VAL A 445 10.98 -3.39 -22.90
CA VAL A 445 10.27 -3.37 -21.61
C VAL A 445 8.94 -2.66 -21.85
N PRO A 446 7.80 -3.37 -21.89
CA PRO A 446 6.51 -2.70 -22.00
C PRO A 446 6.27 -1.82 -20.77
N ALA A 447 5.64 -0.67 -20.99
CA ALA A 447 5.26 0.24 -19.91
C ALA A 447 4.45 -0.50 -18.83
N THR A 448 4.65 -0.13 -17.56
CA THR A 448 3.92 -0.70 -16.42
C THR A 448 2.41 -0.60 -16.68
N PRO A 449 1.67 -1.72 -16.81
CA PRO A 449 0.24 -1.65 -17.02
C PRO A 449 -0.44 -1.07 -15.77
N THR A 450 -0.98 0.13 -15.88
CA THR A 450 -1.86 0.70 -14.86
C THR A 450 -3.09 -0.19 -14.73
N TYR A 451 -3.27 -0.79 -13.56
CA TYR A 451 -4.42 -1.62 -13.23
C TYR A 451 -5.67 -0.75 -13.07
N GLN A 452 -6.87 -1.36 -13.21
CA GLN A 452 -8.14 -0.71 -12.85
C GLN A 452 -8.27 -0.58 -11.32
N GLY A 453 -7.46 0.29 -10.71
CA GLY A 453 -7.48 0.53 -9.27
C GLY A 453 -6.12 0.89 -8.65
N SER A 454 -5.00 0.69 -9.35
CA SER A 454 -3.69 1.15 -8.90
C SER A 454 -3.00 2.04 -9.94
N TYR A 455 -2.58 3.23 -9.49
CA TYR A 455 -1.98 4.27 -10.31
C TYR A 455 -0.64 4.68 -9.72
N GLU A 456 0.43 4.68 -10.53
CA GLU A 456 1.69 5.26 -10.08
C GLU A 456 1.53 6.78 -9.94
N TYR A 457 1.88 7.30 -8.76
CA TYR A 457 1.76 8.72 -8.45
C TYR A 457 3.06 9.44 -8.79
N VAL A 458 3.01 10.23 -9.86
CA VAL A 458 4.15 10.97 -10.40
C VAL A 458 3.66 12.36 -10.77
N ARG A 459 4.23 13.41 -10.15
CA ARG A 459 4.01 14.79 -10.60
C ARG A 459 5.03 15.19 -11.68
N ARG A 460 4.58 16.00 -12.63
CA ARG A 460 5.33 16.45 -13.81
C ARG A 460 5.35 17.98 -13.90
N PHE A 461 5.85 18.62 -12.85
CA PHE A 461 5.98 20.07 -12.78
C PHE A 461 6.80 20.63 -13.95
N GLN A 462 6.38 21.78 -14.45
CA GLN A 462 7.06 22.57 -15.48
C GLN A 462 7.35 23.98 -14.95
N LEU A 463 8.43 24.60 -15.41
CA LEU A 463 8.76 25.97 -15.02
C LEU A 463 7.66 26.92 -15.54
N GLY A 464 7.08 27.72 -14.64
CA GLY A 464 5.94 28.58 -14.96
C GLY A 464 4.56 27.96 -14.78
N ASP A 465 4.44 26.67 -14.40
CA ASP A 465 3.16 26.07 -13.98
C ASP A 465 2.52 26.93 -12.88
N VAL A 466 1.21 27.18 -12.97
CA VAL A 466 0.45 27.96 -11.98
C VAL A 466 -0.71 27.13 -11.44
N PHE A 467 -0.65 26.78 -10.17
CA PHE A 467 -1.74 26.11 -9.46
C PHE A 467 -2.51 27.16 -8.65
N LYS A 468 -3.82 27.32 -8.92
CA LYS A 468 -4.69 28.25 -8.19
C LYS A 468 -5.64 27.45 -7.30
N TYR A 469 -5.76 27.87 -6.05
CA TYR A 469 -6.63 27.28 -5.04
C TYR A 469 -7.48 28.34 -4.34
N GLN A 470 -8.58 27.90 -3.75
CA GLN A 470 -9.30 28.63 -2.70
C GLN A 470 -9.05 27.91 -1.37
N VAL A 471 -8.70 28.65 -0.31
CA VAL A 471 -8.57 28.14 1.06
C VAL A 471 -9.78 28.64 1.84
N VAL A 472 -10.72 27.73 2.11
CA VAL A 472 -11.97 28.01 2.82
C VAL A 472 -11.79 27.71 4.30
N ASN A 473 -11.89 28.72 5.15
CA ASN A 473 -11.94 28.55 6.60
C ASN A 473 -13.30 27.93 6.99
N ARG A 474 -13.27 26.80 7.71
CA ARG A 474 -14.44 25.97 7.98
C ARG A 474 -15.21 26.38 9.24
N PHE A 475 -14.73 27.38 9.99
CA PHE A 475 -15.45 27.96 11.12
C PHE A 475 -16.42 29.07 10.70
N ASN A 476 -16.06 29.87 9.70
CA ASN A 476 -16.81 31.07 9.28
C ASN A 476 -17.18 31.10 7.79
N GLY A 477 -16.68 30.16 6.98
CA GLY A 477 -16.92 30.09 5.54
C GLY A 477 -16.11 31.07 4.68
N SER A 478 -15.20 31.87 5.26
CA SER A 478 -14.43 32.84 4.47
C SER A 478 -13.37 32.16 3.59
N ALA A 479 -13.33 32.51 2.31
CA ALA A 479 -12.41 31.94 1.33
C ALA A 479 -11.30 32.94 0.95
N ALA A 480 -10.05 32.49 0.95
CA ALA A 480 -8.90 33.26 0.49
C ALA A 480 -8.25 32.59 -0.73
N PRO A 481 -7.80 33.34 -1.76
CA PRO A 481 -7.07 32.76 -2.89
C PRO A 481 -5.64 32.38 -2.49
N LEU A 482 -5.15 31.27 -3.03
CA LEU A 482 -3.77 30.82 -2.94
C LEU A 482 -3.25 30.50 -4.35
N GLU A 483 -2.21 31.19 -4.79
CA GLU A 483 -1.49 30.88 -6.03
C GLU A 483 -0.10 30.31 -5.72
N LEU A 484 0.18 29.14 -6.28
CA LEU A 484 1.49 28.50 -6.24
C LEU A 484 2.04 28.44 -7.67
N ARG A 485 3.00 29.30 -7.96
CA ARG A 485 3.68 29.40 -9.27
C ARG A 485 5.04 28.73 -9.20
N VAL A 486 5.28 27.73 -10.04
CA VAL A 486 6.59 27.06 -10.14
C VAL A 486 7.61 28.03 -10.72
N THR A 487 8.59 28.41 -9.90
CA THR A 487 9.66 29.37 -10.19
C THR A 487 11.04 28.73 -10.30
N GLY A 488 11.19 27.45 -9.94
CA GLY A 488 12.41 26.68 -10.14
C GLY A 488 12.17 25.19 -9.92
N ILE A 489 12.97 24.35 -10.58
CA ILE A 489 12.97 22.89 -10.42
C ILE A 489 14.43 22.45 -10.40
N ASP A 490 14.87 21.85 -9.30
CA ASP A 490 16.19 21.23 -9.16
C ASP A 490 16.00 19.71 -9.03
N LEU A 491 16.28 18.98 -10.11
CA LEU A 491 16.11 17.52 -10.16
C LEU A 491 17.21 16.76 -9.38
N ALA A 492 18.35 17.39 -9.09
CA ALA A 492 19.43 16.77 -8.32
C ALA A 492 19.14 16.85 -6.82
N LYS A 493 18.71 18.04 -6.35
CA LYS A 493 18.20 18.21 -4.98
C LYS A 493 16.80 17.62 -4.80
N ASP A 494 16.04 17.41 -5.87
CA ASP A 494 14.61 17.00 -5.82
C ASP A 494 13.82 18.04 -5.01
N GLU A 495 13.86 19.26 -5.54
CA GLU A 495 13.26 20.47 -4.98
C GLU A 495 12.50 21.22 -6.07
N VAL A 496 11.25 21.58 -5.79
CA VAL A 496 10.38 22.41 -6.63
C VAL A 496 10.09 23.69 -5.87
N THR A 497 10.54 24.81 -6.42
CA THR A 497 10.54 26.12 -5.75
C THR A 497 9.40 26.97 -6.28
N TYR A 498 8.51 27.40 -5.39
CA TYR A 498 7.33 28.20 -5.72
C TYR A 498 7.46 29.64 -5.23
N ASN A 499 6.86 30.56 -5.97
CA ASN A 499 6.78 31.99 -5.64
C ASN A 499 8.14 32.63 -5.26
N GLY A 500 9.24 32.19 -5.90
CA GLY A 500 10.59 32.72 -5.63
C GLY A 500 11.25 32.20 -4.34
N GLY A 501 10.67 31.20 -3.65
CA GLY A 501 11.29 30.57 -2.47
C GLY A 501 10.49 30.69 -1.16
N GLU A 502 9.27 31.23 -1.20
CA GLU A 502 8.31 31.23 -0.09
C GLU A 502 7.89 29.82 0.33
N TYR A 503 7.86 28.90 -0.64
CA TYR A 503 7.44 27.51 -0.49
C TYR A 503 8.31 26.63 -1.39
N VAL A 504 8.76 25.49 -0.85
CA VAL A 504 9.54 24.48 -1.58
C VAL A 504 8.98 23.10 -1.24
N SER A 505 8.78 22.26 -2.27
CA SER A 505 8.42 20.85 -2.10
C SER A 505 9.46 19.92 -2.73
N ASP A 506 9.35 18.61 -2.49
CA ASP A 506 9.97 17.60 -3.35
C ASP A 506 9.17 17.40 -4.66
N GLY A 507 9.67 16.53 -5.55
CA GLY A 507 9.02 16.16 -6.80
C GLY A 507 7.71 15.36 -6.65
N MET A 508 7.33 14.93 -5.44
CA MET A 508 6.01 14.35 -5.14
C MET A 508 5.00 15.39 -4.64
N GLY A 509 5.47 16.61 -4.32
CA GLY A 509 4.70 17.71 -3.73
C GLY A 509 4.81 17.82 -2.20
N ASN A 510 5.63 16.99 -1.53
CA ASN A 510 5.79 17.04 -0.08
C ASN A 510 6.55 18.32 0.33
N VAL A 511 6.02 19.10 1.27
CA VAL A 511 6.65 20.36 1.69
C VAL A 511 7.99 20.13 2.38
N VAL A 512 9.04 20.74 1.83
CA VAL A 512 10.40 20.80 2.39
C VAL A 512 10.60 22.12 3.16
N LYS A 513 10.05 23.23 2.66
CA LYS A 513 10.14 24.56 3.31
C LYS A 513 8.86 25.36 3.07
N ASN A 514 8.43 26.13 4.07
CA ASN A 514 7.40 27.16 3.93
C ASN A 514 7.63 28.32 4.90
N GLN A 515 6.73 29.31 4.90
CA GLN A 515 6.75 30.47 5.80
C GLN A 515 6.78 30.13 7.31
N ARG A 516 6.43 28.91 7.74
CA ARG A 516 6.50 28.45 9.14
C ARG A 516 7.82 27.76 9.51
N GLY A 517 8.75 27.61 8.56
CA GLY A 517 10.06 26.95 8.76
C GLY A 517 10.40 25.89 7.70
N ALA A 518 11.63 25.37 7.76
CA ALA A 518 12.05 24.19 7.02
C ALA A 518 11.65 22.90 7.76
N MET A 519 11.55 21.79 7.03
CA MET A 519 11.46 20.44 7.60
C MET A 519 12.88 19.85 7.69
N ASP A 520 13.27 19.36 8.86
CA ASP A 520 14.62 18.82 9.09
C ASP A 520 14.75 17.37 8.61
N SER A 521 13.63 16.76 8.21
CA SER A 521 13.53 15.42 7.66
C SER A 521 12.38 15.33 6.65
N PRO A 522 12.38 14.34 5.74
CA PRO A 522 11.34 14.22 4.72
C PRO A 522 9.94 14.01 5.32
N ARG A 523 8.96 14.74 4.78
CA ARG A 523 7.56 14.76 5.23
C ARG A 523 6.69 13.96 4.25
N GLN A 524 6.51 12.65 4.44
CA GLN A 524 5.91 11.77 3.42
C GLN A 524 4.36 11.74 3.46
N PHE A 525 3.73 12.72 2.81
CA PHE A 525 2.27 12.78 2.68
C PHE A 525 1.71 12.10 1.44
N TYR A 526 2.51 11.94 0.39
CA TYR A 526 2.09 11.29 -0.85
C TYR A 526 2.75 9.90 -1.00
N PRO A 527 1.99 8.87 -1.42
CA PRO A 527 2.54 7.56 -1.74
C PRO A 527 3.18 7.53 -3.13
N ALA A 528 4.04 6.55 -3.42
CA ALA A 528 4.53 6.28 -4.77
C ALA A 528 3.46 5.67 -5.69
N GLU A 529 2.47 4.98 -5.10
CA GLU A 529 1.40 4.26 -5.80
C GLU A 529 0.08 4.49 -5.05
N LEU A 530 -0.95 4.94 -5.77
CA LEU A 530 -2.31 5.12 -5.26
C LEU A 530 -3.14 3.86 -5.53
N TYR A 531 -3.50 3.14 -4.47
CA TYR A 531 -4.48 2.06 -4.47
C TYR A 531 -5.21 2.01 -3.12
N VAL A 532 -6.48 1.60 -3.11
CA VAL A 532 -7.29 1.53 -1.88
C VAL A 532 -6.70 0.53 -0.90
N GLY A 533 -6.74 0.83 0.40
CA GLY A 533 -6.18 0.00 1.45
C GLY A 533 -4.68 0.19 1.70
N LYS A 534 -3.93 0.90 0.83
CA LYS A 534 -2.52 1.21 1.08
C LYS A 534 -2.35 2.00 2.39
N LYS A 535 -1.50 1.50 3.29
CA LYS A 535 -1.11 2.14 4.58
C LYS A 535 0.38 2.52 4.57
N TRP A 536 0.74 3.66 5.16
CA TRP A 536 2.13 4.06 5.47
C TRP A 536 2.19 5.01 6.67
N ILE A 537 3.40 5.37 7.09
CA ILE A 537 3.65 6.32 8.18
C ILE A 537 4.57 7.44 7.71
N THR A 538 4.56 8.55 8.44
CA THR A 538 5.68 9.51 8.39
C THR A 538 5.86 10.19 9.74
N MET A 539 7.11 10.30 10.18
CA MET A 539 7.54 11.10 11.32
C MET A 539 8.55 12.13 10.83
N PHE A 540 8.34 13.40 11.16
CA PHE A 540 9.21 14.47 10.72
C PHE A 540 9.35 15.60 11.75
N ARG A 541 10.53 16.24 11.75
CA ARG A 541 10.82 17.44 12.54
C ARG A 541 10.63 18.69 11.68
N GLN A 542 10.08 19.74 12.28
CA GLN A 542 10.04 21.09 11.69
C GLN A 542 10.78 22.08 12.60
N SER A 543 11.91 22.59 12.13
CA SER A 543 12.64 23.71 12.73
C SER A 543 11.76 24.93 12.94
N ARG A 544 12.01 25.61 14.06
CA ARG A 544 11.41 26.87 14.49
C ARG A 544 12.49 27.88 14.87
N GLU A 545 12.05 29.09 15.16
CA GLU A 545 12.91 30.14 15.69
C GLU A 545 13.69 29.65 16.93
N ARG A 546 14.91 30.18 17.11
CA ARG A 546 15.83 29.86 18.21
C ARG A 546 16.28 28.39 18.27
N GLY A 547 16.20 27.63 17.17
CA GLY A 547 16.77 26.27 17.08
C GLY A 547 15.96 25.19 17.79
N THR A 548 14.72 25.47 18.15
CA THR A 548 13.76 24.45 18.60
C THR A 548 13.12 23.77 17.39
N TYR A 549 12.65 22.53 17.53
CA TYR A 549 11.85 21.85 16.51
C TYR A 549 10.53 21.35 17.10
N ASN A 550 9.57 21.04 16.23
CA ASN A 550 8.37 20.28 16.58
C ASN A 550 8.44 18.91 15.89
N THR A 551 8.21 17.82 16.62
CA THR A 551 8.12 16.48 16.07
C THR A 551 6.67 16.12 15.76
N PHE A 552 6.41 15.80 14.50
CA PHE A 552 5.11 15.38 13.98
C PHE A 552 5.14 13.90 13.62
N ARG A 553 4.07 13.17 13.93
CA ARG A 553 3.88 11.79 13.46
C ARG A 553 2.50 11.62 12.86
N TYR A 554 2.41 10.98 11.71
CA TYR A 554 1.16 10.63 11.04
C TYR A 554 1.15 9.16 10.63
N GLN A 555 -0.02 8.53 10.74
CA GLN A 555 -0.40 7.33 10.00
C GLN A 555 -1.27 7.77 8.82
N LEU A 556 -1.04 7.19 7.65
CA LEU A 556 -1.72 7.53 6.40
C LEU A 556 -2.31 6.28 5.76
N LYS A 557 -3.52 6.41 5.20
CA LYS A 557 -4.19 5.35 4.44
C LYS A 557 -4.95 5.91 3.24
N VAL A 558 -4.91 5.23 2.09
CA VAL A 558 -5.88 5.46 1.00
C VAL A 558 -7.17 4.72 1.38
N VAL A 559 -8.27 5.45 1.60
CA VAL A 559 -9.52 4.85 2.10
C VAL A 559 -10.52 4.49 1.02
N GLY A 560 -10.39 5.05 -0.18
CA GLY A 560 -11.34 4.83 -1.26
C GLY A 560 -11.07 5.74 -2.46
N LYS A 561 -11.95 5.62 -3.46
CA LYS A 561 -12.01 6.48 -4.63
C LYS A 561 -13.43 7.01 -4.76
N GLU A 562 -13.57 8.32 -4.92
CA GLU A 562 -14.85 9.02 -4.95
C GLU A 562 -14.82 10.16 -5.97
N THR A 563 -15.98 10.49 -6.55
CA THR A 563 -16.08 11.65 -7.45
C THR A 563 -16.22 12.93 -6.64
N VAL A 564 -15.27 13.85 -6.79
CA VAL A 564 -15.30 15.16 -6.14
C VAL A 564 -15.53 16.27 -7.16
N THR A 565 -16.18 17.36 -6.74
CA THR A 565 -16.38 18.57 -7.55
C THR A 565 -15.78 19.75 -6.83
N VAL A 566 -14.97 20.53 -7.54
CA VAL A 566 -14.30 21.76 -7.09
C VAL A 566 -14.39 22.81 -8.20
N PRO A 567 -14.02 24.09 -8.00
CA PRO A 567 -14.16 25.10 -9.06
C PRO A 567 -13.34 24.80 -10.33
N ALA A 568 -12.26 24.01 -10.24
CA ALA A 568 -11.52 23.51 -11.40
C ALA A 568 -12.24 22.39 -12.20
N GLY A 569 -13.35 21.84 -11.72
CA GLY A 569 -14.12 20.79 -12.39
C GLY A 569 -14.47 19.59 -11.49
N ARG A 570 -14.89 18.49 -12.15
CA ARG A 570 -15.27 17.22 -11.49
C ARG A 570 -14.20 16.17 -11.74
N PHE A 571 -13.72 15.52 -10.69
CA PHE A 571 -12.56 14.63 -10.70
C PHE A 571 -12.87 13.28 -10.02
N GLU A 572 -12.35 12.20 -10.59
CA GLU A 572 -12.30 10.87 -9.97
C GLU A 572 -11.04 10.78 -9.09
N ALA A 573 -11.19 10.96 -7.78
CA ALA A 573 -10.06 11.14 -6.87
C ALA A 573 -9.94 10.04 -5.82
N TYR A 574 -8.71 9.67 -5.49
CA TYR A 574 -8.39 8.85 -4.33
C TYR A 574 -8.38 9.72 -3.07
N LYS A 575 -9.11 9.30 -2.04
CA LYS A 575 -9.07 9.93 -0.71
C LYS A 575 -7.97 9.29 0.13
N ILE A 576 -7.00 10.09 0.55
CA ILE A 576 -6.03 9.76 1.60
C ILE A 576 -6.53 10.36 2.91
N GLU A 577 -6.62 9.55 3.96
CA GLU A 577 -6.78 10.02 5.33
C GLU A 577 -5.44 9.94 6.04
N ALA A 578 -4.96 11.07 6.55
CA ALA A 578 -3.82 11.16 7.44
C ALA A 578 -4.31 11.54 8.85
N ARG A 579 -3.92 10.75 9.84
CA ARG A 579 -4.24 10.96 11.26
C ARG A 579 -2.94 10.98 12.04
N GLY A 580 -2.72 12.01 12.85
CA GLY A 580 -1.42 12.23 13.47
C GLY A 580 -1.46 13.10 14.70
N PHE A 581 -0.28 13.29 15.28
CA PHE A 581 -0.06 14.10 16.47
C PHE A 581 1.21 14.94 16.32
N ASN A 582 1.17 16.14 16.87
CA ASN A 582 2.36 16.91 17.24
C ASN A 582 2.70 16.53 18.69
N LEU A 583 3.90 16.01 18.91
CA LEU A 583 4.27 15.41 20.20
C LEU A 583 4.46 16.48 21.29
N ASP A 584 5.00 17.64 20.91
CA ASP A 584 5.42 18.72 21.81
C ASP A 584 4.21 19.52 22.35
N ARG A 585 3.32 19.94 21.45
CA ARG A 585 2.06 20.65 21.75
C ARG A 585 0.92 19.71 22.15
N ARG A 586 1.14 18.39 22.07
CA ARG A 586 0.13 17.33 22.29
C ARG A 586 -1.16 17.55 21.50
N ALA A 587 -1.03 18.05 20.28
CA ALA A 587 -2.15 18.40 19.40
C ALA A 587 -2.44 17.25 18.42
N ALA A 588 -3.71 16.88 18.29
CA ALA A 588 -4.19 15.94 17.28
C ALA A 588 -4.34 16.63 15.92
N LEU A 589 -3.99 15.92 14.86
CA LEU A 589 -3.85 16.43 13.50
C LEU A 589 -4.63 15.53 12.55
N GLU A 590 -5.69 16.07 11.98
CA GLU A 590 -6.54 15.42 10.99
C GLU A 590 -6.27 16.08 9.63
N ARG A 591 -5.94 15.31 8.60
CA ARG A 591 -5.86 15.78 7.21
C ARG A 591 -6.51 14.78 6.27
N ASP A 592 -7.33 15.28 5.35
CA ASP A 592 -7.89 14.50 4.26
C ASP A 592 -7.44 15.13 2.93
N ILE A 593 -6.90 14.32 2.02
CA ILE A 593 -6.28 14.77 0.77
C ILE A 593 -6.87 13.98 -0.39
N TRP A 594 -7.30 14.67 -1.43
CA TRP A 594 -7.89 14.07 -2.64
C TRP A 594 -6.96 14.24 -3.83
N LEU A 595 -6.60 13.13 -4.47
CA LEU A 595 -5.65 13.08 -5.59
C LEU A 595 -6.28 12.38 -6.79
N ALA A 596 -6.36 13.08 -7.92
CA ALA A 596 -6.80 12.49 -9.18
C ALA A 596 -5.59 11.95 -9.97
N PRO A 597 -5.63 10.72 -10.52
CA PRO A 597 -4.54 10.19 -11.32
C PRO A 597 -4.20 11.09 -12.52
N GLY A 598 -2.90 11.32 -12.75
CA GLY A 598 -2.40 12.17 -13.84
C GLY A 598 -2.52 13.69 -13.61
N ILE A 599 -3.01 14.13 -12.44
CA ILE A 599 -3.07 15.54 -12.07
C ILE A 599 -1.93 15.89 -11.11
N ASP A 600 -1.14 16.91 -11.45
CA ASP A 600 0.06 17.34 -10.70
C ASP A 600 -0.25 18.18 -9.43
N ALA A 601 -1.48 18.08 -8.93
CA ALA A 601 -2.06 18.95 -7.90
C ALA A 601 -2.92 18.17 -6.91
N ASP A 602 -3.05 18.70 -5.69
CA ASP A 602 -4.10 18.29 -4.77
C ASP A 602 -5.43 18.78 -5.35
N ILE A 603 -6.46 17.93 -5.41
CA ILE A 603 -7.80 18.38 -5.81
C ILE A 603 -8.47 19.09 -4.64
N ILE A 604 -8.34 18.49 -3.45
CA ILE A 604 -8.78 19.03 -2.16
C ILE A 604 -7.70 18.66 -1.11
N HIS A 605 -7.42 19.57 -0.18
CA HIS A 605 -6.64 19.29 1.02
C HIS A 605 -7.33 19.93 2.23
N GLU A 606 -8.01 19.11 3.04
CA GLU A 606 -8.67 19.54 4.28
C GLU A 606 -7.72 19.32 5.47
N THR A 607 -7.56 20.33 6.32
CA THR A 607 -6.63 20.35 7.45
C THR A 607 -7.36 20.78 8.71
N LYS A 608 -7.24 19.99 9.78
CA LYS A 608 -7.86 20.26 11.07
C LYS A 608 -6.91 19.94 12.22
N VAL A 609 -6.72 20.90 13.12
CA VAL A 609 -5.75 20.84 14.23
C VAL A 609 -6.52 21.03 15.54
N ARG A 610 -6.45 20.04 16.42
CA ARG A 610 -7.09 20.08 17.75
C ARG A 610 -6.02 20.06 18.84
N LEU A 611 -6.03 21.08 19.70
CA LEU A 611 -5.12 21.18 20.84
C LEU A 611 -5.53 20.26 21.98
N ALA A 612 -4.62 20.03 22.94
CA ALA A 612 -4.84 19.13 24.07
C ALA A 612 -6.05 19.49 24.97
N ASN A 613 -6.50 20.75 24.95
CA ASN A 613 -7.70 21.22 25.64
C ASN A 613 -9.00 21.01 24.84
N GLY A 614 -8.95 20.27 23.73
CA GLY A 614 -10.10 19.98 22.87
C GLY A 614 -10.45 21.07 21.84
N MET A 615 -9.91 22.29 22.00
CA MET A 615 -10.11 23.42 21.09
C MET A 615 -9.53 23.12 19.71
N ILE A 616 -10.24 23.50 18.65
CA ILE A 616 -9.76 23.39 17.28
C ILE A 616 -9.07 24.71 16.92
N GLU A 617 -7.77 24.67 16.68
CA GLU A 617 -6.93 25.84 16.37
C GLU A 617 -6.99 26.23 14.89
N GLN A 618 -7.09 25.23 14.00
CA GLN A 618 -7.11 25.40 12.55
C GLN A 618 -8.13 24.42 11.99
N TYR A 619 -9.00 24.87 11.08
CA TYR A 619 -9.88 24.00 10.30
C TYR A 619 -10.13 24.66 8.94
N ASP A 620 -9.32 24.28 7.95
CA ASP A 620 -9.32 24.88 6.61
C ASP A 620 -9.45 23.80 5.54
N ARG A 621 -10.08 24.14 4.43
CA ARG A 621 -10.22 23.28 3.26
C ARG A 621 -9.70 24.00 2.02
N GLN A 622 -8.56 23.55 1.51
CA GLN A 622 -8.01 24.00 0.24
C GLN A 622 -8.69 23.23 -0.89
N GLU A 623 -9.16 23.91 -1.93
CA GLU A 623 -9.79 23.32 -3.12
C GLU A 623 -9.20 23.90 -4.40
N LEU A 624 -9.01 23.04 -5.40
CA LEU A 624 -8.40 23.42 -6.68
C LEU A 624 -9.37 24.29 -7.52
N VAL A 625 -8.90 25.48 -7.90
CA VAL A 625 -9.65 26.47 -8.70
C VAL A 625 -9.21 26.49 -10.16
N ALA A 626 -7.91 26.33 -10.42
CA ALA A 626 -7.41 26.14 -11.78
C ALA A 626 -6.09 25.36 -11.79
N LEU A 627 -5.95 24.51 -12.81
CA LEU A 627 -4.69 23.88 -13.19
C LEU A 627 -3.84 24.81 -14.07
N PRO A 628 -2.53 24.52 -14.21
CA PRO A 628 -1.70 25.15 -15.23
C PRO A 628 -2.29 24.97 -16.63
N LYS A 629 -2.26 26.02 -17.44
CA LYS A 629 -2.50 25.89 -18.89
C LYS A 629 -1.26 25.28 -19.54
N ARG A 630 -1.44 24.17 -20.24
CA ARG A 630 -0.43 23.42 -20.98
C ARG A 630 -0.94 23.13 -22.39
#